data_AF-A0A1H8P6H1-F1
#
_entry.id   AF-A0A1H8P6H1-F1
#
_cell.length_a   1.000
_cell.length_b   1.000
_cell.length_c   1.000
_cell.angle_alpha   90.00
_cell.angle_beta   90.00
_cell.angle_gamma   90.00
#
_symmetry.space_group_name_H-M   'P 1'
#
loop_
_entity.id
_entity.type
_entity.pdbx_description
1 polymer ?
#
loop_
_entity_poly.entity_id
_entity_poly.type
_entity_poly.pdbx_seq_one_letter_code
_entity_poly.pdbx_strand_id
1 'polypeptide(L)'
;MPISNHKRLNFIIRKNKGIHKLKQYQQFFINLNLEDLEYIDLEQSDDITGSISDIFPFIVPDYEMIEGNSELKDSKLLTEILNSSNNNDFCYIFIDDVDECGMFRAKTISALNHCLSATKLSFEKTFFLTDSAFKFSFRINYYNEECTEDKDKFDIQRQMQEKKLKNEFKI
;
A
#
# COMPACT_ATOMS: atom_id res chain seq x y z
N MET A 1 -18.87 -19.92 12.40
CA MET A 1 -17.88 -20.82 13.02
C MET A 1 -17.21 -20.05 14.16
N PRO A 2 -17.05 -20.61 15.36
CA PRO A 2 -16.38 -19.89 16.45
C PRO A 2 -14.91 -19.68 16.07
N ILE A 3 -14.44 -18.44 16.12
CA ILE A 3 -13.02 -18.09 15.97
C ILE A 3 -12.24 -18.92 17.00
N SER A 4 -11.27 -19.73 16.56
CA SER A 4 -10.50 -20.57 17.48
C SER A 4 -9.87 -19.70 18.57
N ASN A 5 -9.86 -20.18 19.83
CA ASN A 5 -9.34 -19.41 20.97
C ASN A 5 -7.92 -18.87 20.72
N HIS A 6 -7.13 -19.57 19.91
CA HIS A 6 -5.81 -19.12 19.45
C HIS A 6 -5.84 -17.88 18.55
N LYS A 7 -6.76 -17.81 17.58
CA LYS A 7 -6.93 -16.62 16.72
C LYS A 7 -7.33 -15.40 17.54
N ARG A 8 -8.25 -15.57 18.50
CA ARG A 8 -8.70 -14.48 19.37
C ARG A 8 -7.58 -13.97 20.29
N LEU A 9 -6.76 -14.86 20.84
CA LEU A 9 -5.60 -14.47 21.65
C LEU A 9 -4.56 -13.71 20.82
N ASN A 10 -4.25 -14.19 19.61
CA ASN A 10 -3.31 -13.53 18.70
C ASN A 10 -3.78 -12.11 18.33
N PHE A 11 -5.07 -11.94 18.03
CA PHE A 11 -5.65 -10.63 17.74
C PHE A 11 -5.48 -9.66 18.92
N ILE A 12 -5.77 -10.09 20.15
CA ILE A 12 -5.61 -9.25 21.35
C ILE A 12 -4.14 -8.85 21.55
N ILE A 13 -3.20 -9.77 21.34
CA ILE A 13 -1.76 -9.50 21.45
C ILE A 13 -1.34 -8.43 20.42
N ARG A 14 -1.70 -8.61 19.15
CA ARG A 14 -1.42 -7.66 18.06
C ARG A 14 -2.00 -6.28 18.36
N LYS A 15 -3.27 -6.24 18.77
CA LYS A 15 -3.95 -5.00 19.17
C LYS A 15 -3.23 -4.28 20.29
N ASN A 16 -2.81 -4.99 21.35
CA ASN A 16 -2.11 -4.39 22.48
C ASN A 16 -0.73 -3.82 22.10
N LYS A 17 0.00 -4.49 21.19
CA LYS A 17 1.24 -3.94 20.62
C LYS A 17 0.98 -2.67 19.80
N GLY A 18 -0.09 -2.67 19.02
CA GLY A 18 -0.51 -1.57 18.16
C GLY A 18 -0.93 -0.30 18.89
N ILE A 19 -1.42 -0.37 20.14
CA ILE A 19 -1.90 0.80 20.91
C ILE A 19 -0.87 1.94 20.95
N HIS A 20 0.41 1.60 21.07
CA HIS A 20 1.48 2.60 21.14
C HIS A 20 2.04 3.00 19.77
N LYS A 21 2.01 2.08 18.81
CA LYS A 21 2.49 2.32 17.44
C LYS A 21 1.51 3.11 16.58
N LEU A 22 0.21 3.01 16.84
CA LEU A 22 -0.83 3.64 16.01
C LEU A 22 -0.65 5.15 15.87
N LYS A 23 -0.16 5.85 16.91
CA LYS A 23 0.13 7.29 16.81
C LYS A 23 1.29 7.59 15.86
N GLN A 24 2.35 6.80 15.90
CA GLN A 24 3.49 6.93 14.98
C GLN A 24 3.06 6.55 13.56
N TYR A 25 2.27 5.49 13.43
CA TYR A 25 1.67 5.08 12.16
C TYR A 25 0.84 6.21 11.56
N GLN A 26 -0.07 6.79 12.35
CA GLN A 26 -0.87 7.95 11.97
C GLN A 26 -0.01 9.14 11.52
N GLN A 27 1.14 9.40 12.15
CA GLN A 27 2.01 10.53 11.77
C GLN A 27 2.52 10.43 10.32
N PHE A 28 2.74 9.22 9.80
CA PHE A 28 3.10 9.04 8.39
C PHE A 28 1.98 9.51 7.44
N PHE A 29 0.71 9.40 7.88
CA PHE A 29 -0.45 9.75 7.07
C PHE A 29 -1.05 11.13 7.40
N ILE A 30 -0.82 11.67 8.59
CA ILE A 30 -1.26 13.02 9.01
C ILE A 30 -0.58 14.11 8.18
N ASN A 31 0.69 13.92 7.83
CA ASN A 31 1.41 14.84 6.95
C ASN A 31 0.91 14.83 5.51
N LEU A 32 0.04 13.87 5.15
CA LEU A 32 -0.50 13.76 3.81
C LEU A 32 -1.69 14.69 3.56
N ASN A 33 -2.24 15.35 4.58
CA ASN A 33 -3.37 16.28 4.42
C ASN A 33 -4.48 15.74 3.48
N LEU A 34 -4.73 14.43 3.57
CA LEU A 34 -5.63 13.71 2.67
C LEU A 34 -7.07 14.09 3.00
N GLU A 35 -7.76 14.72 2.05
CA GLU A 35 -9.22 14.76 2.07
C GLU A 35 -9.76 13.31 2.04
N ASP A 36 -10.77 13.03 2.87
CA ASP A 36 -11.46 11.73 2.93
C ASP A 36 -10.61 10.55 3.41
N LEU A 37 -9.66 10.79 4.32
CA LEU A 37 -8.92 9.71 5.01
C LEU A 37 -9.82 8.99 6.03
N GLU A 38 -10.08 7.71 5.77
CA GLU A 38 -10.84 6.82 6.65
C GLU A 38 -9.89 5.81 7.29
N TYR A 39 -9.91 5.71 8.62
CA TYR A 39 -9.15 4.68 9.34
C TYR A 39 -9.93 3.35 9.32
N ILE A 40 -9.26 2.29 8.90
CA ILE A 40 -9.77 0.92 8.87
C ILE A 40 -9.09 0.16 10.00
N ASP A 41 -9.88 -0.37 10.92
CA ASP A 41 -9.36 -1.01 12.11
C ASP A 41 -8.68 -2.36 11.82
N LEU A 42 -8.06 -2.93 12.86
CA LEU A 42 -7.30 -4.15 12.74
C LEU A 42 -8.13 -5.36 12.28
N GLU A 43 -9.40 -5.44 12.67
CA GLU A 43 -10.27 -6.57 12.32
C GLU A 43 -10.62 -6.52 10.84
N GLN A 44 -11.07 -5.35 10.35
CA GLN A 44 -11.34 -5.15 8.93
C GLN A 44 -10.07 -5.25 8.08
N SER A 45 -8.94 -4.76 8.60
CA SER A 45 -7.64 -4.85 7.96
C SER A 45 -7.20 -6.30 7.75
N ASP A 46 -7.45 -7.20 8.72
CA ASP A 46 -7.14 -8.63 8.58
C ASP A 46 -7.92 -9.28 7.43
N ASP A 47 -9.20 -8.93 7.28
CA ASP A 47 -10.04 -9.45 6.19
C ASP A 47 -9.57 -8.94 4.82
N ILE A 48 -9.21 -7.66 4.75
CA ILE A 48 -8.71 -7.03 3.51
C ILE A 48 -7.33 -7.60 3.14
N THR A 49 -6.37 -7.66 4.06
CA THR A 49 -5.03 -8.20 3.79
C THR A 49 -5.06 -9.68 3.40
N GLY A 50 -5.99 -10.46 3.95
CA GLY A 50 -6.27 -11.82 3.48
C GLY A 50 -6.69 -11.83 2.01
N SER A 51 -7.64 -10.97 1.65
CA SER A 51 -8.11 -10.84 0.26
C SER A 51 -7.00 -10.37 -0.70
N ILE A 52 -6.16 -9.43 -0.27
CA ILE A 52 -5.01 -8.94 -1.06
C ILE A 52 -4.05 -10.10 -1.35
N SER A 53 -3.72 -10.91 -0.33
CA SER A 53 -2.80 -12.03 -0.47
C SER A 53 -3.33 -13.12 -1.39
N ASP A 54 -4.65 -13.33 -1.42
CA ASP A 54 -5.32 -14.28 -2.30
C ASP A 54 -5.38 -13.78 -3.76
N ILE A 55 -5.53 -12.47 -3.97
CA ILE A 55 -5.71 -11.86 -5.30
C ILE A 55 -4.37 -11.56 -5.98
N PHE A 56 -3.41 -11.05 -5.21
CA PHE A 56 -2.11 -10.61 -5.69
C PHE A 56 -1.02 -11.54 -5.10
N PRO A 57 -0.67 -12.64 -5.80
CA PRO A 57 0.36 -13.56 -5.32
C PRO A 57 1.71 -12.86 -5.28
N PHE A 58 2.65 -13.27 -4.41
CA PHE A 58 3.97 -12.62 -4.20
C PHE A 58 4.87 -12.39 -5.44
N ILE A 59 4.46 -12.81 -6.63
CA ILE A 59 5.19 -12.58 -7.88
C ILE A 59 4.88 -11.16 -8.35
N VAL A 60 5.91 -10.35 -8.53
CA VAL A 60 5.80 -8.97 -9.02
C VAL A 60 5.91 -8.99 -10.56
N PRO A 61 4.85 -8.66 -11.31
CA PRO A 61 4.88 -8.64 -12.77
C PRO A 61 5.57 -7.40 -13.35
N ASP A 62 5.41 -6.23 -12.73
CA ASP A 62 5.99 -4.96 -13.20
C ASP A 62 6.78 -4.25 -12.09
N TYR A 63 7.94 -3.70 -12.44
CA TYR A 63 8.77 -2.91 -11.53
C TYR A 63 9.39 -1.70 -12.24
N GLU A 64 9.67 -0.65 -11.49
CA GLU A 64 10.49 0.47 -11.94
C GLU A 64 11.31 1.06 -10.79
N MET A 65 12.47 1.62 -11.14
CA MET A 65 13.32 2.39 -10.25
C MET A 65 13.32 3.85 -10.72
N ILE A 66 13.01 4.79 -9.82
CA ILE A 66 13.04 6.23 -10.12
C ILE A 66 13.88 6.98 -9.07
N GLU A 67 14.40 8.15 -9.44
CA GLU A 67 15.26 8.95 -8.58
C GLU A 67 14.49 9.54 -7.39
N GLY A 68 15.16 9.79 -6.27
CA GLY A 68 14.53 10.24 -5.04
C GLY A 68 14.00 11.67 -5.10
N ASN A 69 14.43 12.46 -6.08
CA ASN A 69 13.87 13.78 -6.38
C ASN A 69 12.71 13.73 -7.40
N SER A 70 12.31 12.53 -7.85
CA SER A 70 11.20 12.35 -8.78
C SER A 70 9.85 12.71 -8.15
N GLU A 71 8.97 13.22 -9.00
CA GLU A 71 7.55 13.43 -8.73
C GLU A 71 6.73 12.23 -9.23
N LEU A 72 5.45 12.15 -8.87
CA LEU A 72 4.56 11.08 -9.31
C LEU A 72 4.55 10.90 -10.84
N LYS A 73 4.59 12.01 -11.59
CA LYS A 73 4.56 12.01 -13.07
C LYS A 73 5.78 11.32 -13.70
N ASP A 74 6.87 11.18 -12.95
CA ASP A 74 8.10 10.55 -13.42
C ASP A 74 8.04 9.01 -13.29
N SER A 75 7.10 8.50 -12.48
CA SER A 75 6.76 7.08 -12.41
C SER A 75 5.80 6.71 -13.54
N LYS A 76 6.21 5.78 -14.40
CA LYS A 76 5.34 5.27 -15.46
C LYS A 76 4.20 4.45 -14.84
N LEU A 77 4.50 3.58 -13.88
CA LEU A 77 3.50 2.69 -13.30
C LEU A 77 2.43 3.44 -12.52
N LEU A 78 2.80 4.43 -11.70
CA LEU A 78 1.84 5.25 -10.95
C LEU A 78 1.04 6.17 -11.89
N THR A 79 1.67 6.74 -12.92
CA THR A 79 0.99 7.61 -13.89
C THR A 79 -0.04 6.86 -14.73
N GLU A 80 0.21 5.59 -15.10
CA GLU A 80 -0.77 4.75 -15.79
C GLU A 80 -2.06 4.58 -14.97
N ILE A 81 -1.92 4.40 -13.66
CA ILE A 81 -3.06 4.29 -12.75
C ILE A 81 -3.73 5.64 -12.55
N LEU A 82 -2.95 6.71 -12.37
CA LEU A 82 -3.49 8.06 -12.26
C LEU A 82 -4.39 8.42 -13.46
N ASN A 83 -3.94 8.12 -14.68
CA ASN A 83 -4.66 8.44 -15.91
C ASN A 83 -5.90 7.56 -16.15
N SER A 84 -5.99 6.40 -15.52
CA SER A 84 -7.11 5.46 -15.69
C SER A 84 -8.09 5.44 -14.52
N SER A 85 -7.75 6.10 -13.40
CA SER A 85 -8.58 6.16 -12.19
C SER A 85 -9.60 7.29 -12.29
N ASN A 86 -10.80 7.05 -11.77
CA ASN A 86 -11.80 8.10 -11.57
C ASN A 86 -11.56 8.83 -10.25
N ASN A 87 -11.98 10.09 -10.15
CA ASN A 87 -11.87 10.89 -8.91
C ASN A 87 -12.59 10.30 -7.69
N ASN A 88 -13.47 9.31 -7.89
CA ASN A 88 -14.25 8.65 -6.85
C ASN A 88 -13.73 7.25 -6.50
N ASP A 89 -12.64 6.79 -7.13
CA ASP A 89 -12.01 5.52 -6.79
C ASP A 89 -11.23 5.66 -5.47
N PHE A 90 -11.15 4.57 -4.70
CA PHE A 90 -10.48 4.54 -3.41
C PHE A 90 -9.39 3.46 -3.38
N CYS A 91 -8.35 3.72 -2.61
CA CYS A 91 -7.30 2.77 -2.28
C CYS A 91 -7.18 2.57 -0.77
N TYR A 92 -6.82 1.36 -0.39
CA TYR A 92 -6.26 1.05 0.91
C TYR A 92 -4.78 1.39 0.90
N ILE A 93 -4.29 2.00 1.99
CA ILE A 93 -2.90 2.38 2.18
C ILE A 93 -2.44 1.81 3.51
N PHE A 94 -1.31 1.13 3.51
CA PHE A 94 -0.70 0.59 4.73
C PHE A 94 0.81 0.46 4.61
N ILE A 95 1.49 0.20 5.72
CA ILE A 95 2.93 -0.12 5.75
C ILE A 95 3.15 -1.51 6.35
N ASP A 96 4.41 -1.94 6.46
CA ASP A 96 4.79 -3.25 7.00
C ASP A 96 4.18 -3.61 8.37
N ASP A 97 3.85 -2.62 9.23
CA ASP A 97 3.20 -2.82 10.55
C ASP A 97 1.65 -2.89 10.48
N VAL A 98 1.06 -3.15 9.30
CA VAL A 98 -0.41 -3.24 9.09
C VAL A 98 -1.08 -4.24 10.04
N ASP A 99 -0.34 -5.29 10.38
CA ASP A 99 -0.81 -6.35 11.26
C ASP A 99 -0.95 -5.90 12.73
N GLU A 100 -0.41 -4.74 13.10
CA GLU A 100 -0.57 -4.17 14.44
C GLU A 100 -1.37 -2.86 14.41
N CYS A 101 -1.27 -2.10 13.31
CA CYS A 101 -1.77 -0.73 13.23
C CYS A 101 -3.03 -0.55 12.36
N GLY A 102 -3.48 -1.58 11.64
CA GLY A 102 -4.57 -1.45 10.68
C GLY A 102 -4.16 -0.71 9.40
N MET A 103 -5.13 -0.18 8.66
CA MET A 103 -4.88 0.49 7.38
C MET A 103 -5.69 1.79 7.26
N PHE A 104 -5.40 2.55 6.22
CA PHE A 104 -6.18 3.72 5.85
C PHE A 104 -6.85 3.51 4.50
N ARG A 105 -7.96 4.19 4.27
CA ARG A 105 -8.63 4.27 2.98
C ARG A 105 -8.72 5.73 2.57
N ALA A 106 -8.38 6.03 1.32
CA ALA A 106 -8.43 7.37 0.76
C ALA A 106 -8.72 7.31 -0.73
N LYS A 107 -9.05 8.46 -1.33
CA LYS A 107 -9.19 8.57 -2.80
C LYS A 107 -7.89 8.18 -3.50
N THR A 108 -7.98 7.40 -4.57
CA THR A 108 -6.83 6.84 -5.29
C THR A 108 -5.83 7.90 -5.73
N ILE A 109 -6.30 9.00 -6.31
CA ILE A 109 -5.43 10.09 -6.80
C ILE A 109 -4.63 10.72 -5.65
N SER A 110 -5.30 11.02 -4.55
CA SER A 110 -4.65 11.59 -3.37
C SER A 110 -3.67 10.57 -2.78
N ALA A 111 -4.09 9.32 -2.61
CA ALA A 111 -3.25 8.24 -2.09
C ALA A 111 -1.93 8.10 -2.88
N LEU A 112 -2.00 8.07 -4.22
CA LEU A 112 -0.81 7.93 -5.07
C LEU A 112 0.16 9.11 -4.92
N ASN A 113 -0.34 10.35 -4.96
CA ASN A 113 0.49 11.55 -4.81
C ASN A 113 1.23 11.55 -3.47
N HIS A 114 0.55 11.11 -2.42
CA HIS A 114 1.03 11.20 -1.06
C HIS A 114 1.96 10.06 -0.65
N CYS A 115 1.72 8.83 -1.14
CA CYS A 115 2.57 7.69 -0.81
C CYS A 115 4.03 7.91 -1.20
N LEU A 116 4.32 8.46 -2.39
CA LEU A 116 5.70 8.70 -2.83
C LEU A 116 6.46 9.62 -1.85
N SER A 117 5.81 10.71 -1.41
CA SER A 117 6.38 11.63 -0.43
C SER A 117 6.53 11.00 0.95
N ALA A 118 5.54 10.21 1.39
CA ALA A 118 5.56 9.54 2.70
C ALA A 118 6.66 8.48 2.79
N THR A 119 6.87 7.69 1.74
CA THR A 119 7.90 6.64 1.72
C THR A 119 9.28 7.26 1.96
N LYS A 120 9.59 8.38 1.31
CA LYS A 120 10.87 9.10 1.48
C LYS A 120 11.11 9.58 2.92
N LEU A 121 10.06 10.01 3.63
CA LEU A 121 10.17 10.51 5.00
C LEU A 121 10.37 9.40 6.04
N SER A 122 9.94 8.18 5.73
CA SER A 122 9.98 7.05 6.68
C SER A 122 11.31 6.31 6.73
N PHE A 123 12.16 6.46 5.68
CA PHE A 123 13.50 5.90 5.47
C PHE A 123 13.68 4.37 5.62
N GLU A 124 12.74 3.64 6.22
CA GLU A 124 12.82 2.20 6.53
C GLU A 124 11.50 1.46 6.28
N LYS A 125 10.43 2.15 5.86
CA LYS A 125 9.11 1.53 5.70
C LYS A 125 8.75 1.36 4.25
N THR A 126 8.24 0.17 3.94
CA THR A 126 7.58 -0.09 2.67
C THR A 126 6.13 0.40 2.77
N PHE A 127 5.71 1.20 1.79
CA PHE A 127 4.32 1.60 1.63
C PHE A 127 3.62 0.68 0.64
N PHE A 128 2.41 0.28 0.98
CA PHE A 128 1.52 -0.50 0.14
C PHE A 128 0.30 0.31 -0.20
N LEU A 129 -0.13 0.22 -1.45
CA LEU A 129 -1.32 0.89 -1.95
C LEU A 129 -2.11 -0.08 -2.82
N THR A 130 -3.32 -0.43 -2.39
CA THR A 130 -4.16 -1.41 -3.10
C THR A 130 -5.50 -0.80 -3.44
N ASP A 131 -5.93 -0.96 -4.70
CA ASP A 131 -7.27 -0.56 -5.13
C ASP A 131 -8.35 -1.24 -4.29
N SER A 132 -9.37 -0.48 -3.88
CA SER A 132 -10.49 -1.02 -3.09
C SER A 132 -11.37 -2.01 -3.87
N ALA A 133 -11.34 -1.95 -5.20
CA ALA A 133 -11.93 -2.97 -6.08
C ALA A 133 -10.94 -4.07 -6.47
N PHE A 134 -9.74 -4.10 -5.88
CA PHE A 134 -8.68 -5.09 -6.09
C PHE A 134 -8.26 -5.27 -7.55
N LYS A 135 -8.24 -4.19 -8.33
CA LYS A 135 -7.73 -4.21 -9.71
C LYS A 135 -6.20 -4.17 -9.77
N PHE A 136 -5.57 -3.48 -8.83
CA PHE A 136 -4.13 -3.33 -8.75
C PHE A 136 -3.64 -3.22 -7.30
N SER A 137 -2.37 -3.53 -7.09
CA SER A 137 -1.65 -3.32 -5.83
C SER A 137 -0.24 -2.80 -6.12
N PHE A 138 0.23 -1.86 -5.31
CA PHE A 138 1.58 -1.33 -5.34
C PHE A 138 2.32 -1.62 -4.05
N ARG A 139 3.62 -1.84 -4.19
CA ARG A 139 4.62 -1.79 -3.14
C ARG A 139 5.63 -0.70 -3.52
N ILE A 140 5.85 0.25 -2.62
CA ILE A 140 6.75 1.40 -2.82
C ILE A 140 7.75 1.40 -1.68
N ASN A 141 9.01 1.23 -2.01
CA ASN A 141 10.13 1.34 -1.07
C ASN A 141 11.04 2.51 -1.47
N TYR A 142 11.83 3.01 -0.52
CA TYR A 142 12.83 4.04 -0.77
C TYR A 142 14.18 3.61 -0.20
N TYR A 143 15.19 3.55 -1.06
CA TYR A 143 16.54 3.17 -0.67
C TYR A 143 17.32 4.41 -0.22
N ASN A 144 17.62 4.45 1.08
CA ASN A 144 18.35 5.55 1.70
C ASN A 144 19.87 5.46 1.43
N GLU A 145 20.65 6.31 2.10
CA GLU A 145 22.11 6.41 1.86
C GLU A 145 22.90 5.14 2.20
N GLU A 146 22.31 4.18 2.92
CA GLU A 146 22.94 2.92 3.32
C GLU A 146 22.92 1.87 2.20
N CYS A 147 22.08 2.05 1.17
CA CYS A 147 22.04 1.18 -0.01
C CYS A 147 23.00 1.68 -1.09
N THR A 148 24.15 1.05 -1.27
CA THR A 148 25.24 1.61 -2.09
C THR A 148 24.97 1.69 -3.60
N GLU A 149 24.19 0.78 -4.17
CA GLU A 149 23.96 0.73 -5.63
C GLU A 149 22.71 1.51 -6.08
N ASP A 150 21.71 1.61 -5.20
CA ASP A 150 20.42 2.26 -5.48
C ASP A 150 20.07 3.38 -4.50
N LYS A 151 21.11 4.01 -3.92
CA LYS A 151 20.97 5.16 -3.04
C LYS A 151 20.08 6.25 -3.68
N ASP A 152 19.19 6.82 -2.86
CA ASP A 152 18.30 7.94 -3.24
C ASP A 152 17.40 7.55 -4.41
N LYS A 153 16.83 6.34 -4.38
CA LYS A 153 15.86 5.88 -5.38
C LYS A 153 14.62 5.27 -4.74
N PHE A 154 13.50 5.42 -5.43
CA PHE A 154 12.28 4.65 -5.16
C PHE A 154 12.29 3.35 -5.95
N ASP A 155 11.87 2.27 -5.29
CA ASP A 155 11.56 0.97 -5.87
C ASP A 155 10.03 0.81 -5.86
N ILE A 156 9.43 0.86 -7.05
CA ILE A 156 7.99 0.79 -7.24
C ILE A 156 7.67 -0.52 -7.95
N GLN A 157 6.84 -1.32 -7.31
CA GLN A 157 6.44 -2.64 -7.78
C GLN A 157 4.92 -2.68 -7.89
N ARG A 158 4.41 -3.16 -9.03
CA ARG A 158 2.98 -3.23 -9.30
C ARG A 158 2.53 -4.65 -9.57
N GLN A 159 1.36 -4.97 -9.06
CA GLN A 159 0.61 -6.19 -9.37
C GLN A 159 -0.76 -5.80 -9.92
N MET A 160 -1.21 -6.49 -10.96
CA MET A 160 -2.49 -6.26 -11.61
C MET A 160 -3.31 -7.54 -11.59
N GLN A 161 -4.63 -7.45 -11.37
CA GLN A 161 -5.50 -8.61 -11.44
C GLN A 161 -5.57 -9.13 -12.88
N GLU A 162 -5.20 -10.39 -13.12
CA GLU A 162 -5.03 -11.01 -14.44
C GLU A 162 -6.29 -11.05 -15.35
N LYS A 163 -7.46 -10.60 -14.89
CA LYS A 163 -8.72 -10.71 -15.65
C LYS A 163 -8.76 -9.96 -17.00
N LYS A 164 -7.70 -9.22 -17.38
CA LYS A 164 -7.53 -8.66 -18.74
C LYS A 164 -6.61 -9.45 -19.69
N LEU A 165 -5.75 -10.36 -19.21
CA LEU A 165 -4.81 -11.07 -20.11
C LEU A 165 -5.44 -12.25 -20.87
N LYS A 166 -6.55 -12.82 -20.38
CA LYS A 166 -7.18 -14.01 -21.00
C LYS A 166 -8.20 -13.71 -22.12
N ASN A 167 -8.54 -12.44 -22.37
CA ASN A 167 -9.51 -12.07 -23.41
C ASN A 167 -8.90 -11.42 -24.65
N GLU A 168 -7.60 -11.15 -24.69
CA GLU A 168 -6.90 -10.59 -25.87
C GLU A 168 -6.12 -11.65 -26.68
N PHE A 169 -6.05 -12.90 -26.20
CA PHE A 169 -5.38 -14.01 -26.90
C PHE A 169 -6.32 -15.22 -27.13
N LYS A 170 -7.55 -14.96 -27.56
CA LYS A 170 -8.29 -15.97 -28.33
C LYS A 170 -7.99 -15.73 -29.81
N ILE A 171 -6.91 -16.35 -30.28
CA ILE A 171 -6.68 -16.64 -31.70
C ILE A 171 -7.59 -17.82 -32.07
#